data_AF-A0A3P7KVT6-F1
#
_entry.id   AF-A0A3P7KVT6-F1
#
_cell.length_a   1.000
_cell.length_b   1.000
_cell.length_c   1.000
_cell.angle_alpha   90.00
_cell.angle_beta   90.00
_cell.angle_gamma   90.00
#
_symmetry.space_group_name_H-M   'P 1'
#
loop_
_entity.id
_entity.type
_entity.pdbx_description
1 polymer ?
#
loop_
_entity_poly.entity_id
_entity_poly.type
_entity_poly.pdbx_seq_one_letter_code
_entity_poly.pdbx_strand_id
1 'polypeptide(L)'
;FEDEEQTLTIKADYVISAFGSTLLDKDVIEAMSPVKVSKRGLPEVDRTNQTTNVPWVFAGGDVAGVAETAVESVNDGKIAAWSIHKYIQSLHGNDVGSTPKLPMFYTPIDEVDISVEMCGVKFENPFGLASAPPVTSGPMCRRAFEQGWAFVLTKTFSLDKDLVTHVSPRIVRGSTSGPIFGPNQGSFLNIELISEKSAAYWLQCIRELKQ
;
A
#
# COMPACT_ATOMS: atom_id res chain seq x y z
N PHE A 1 39.12 -7.00 -27.03
CA PHE A 1 39.51 -7.15 -28.43
C PHE A 1 39.35 -5.77 -29.04
N GLU A 2 40.43 -5.01 -29.06
CA GLU A 2 40.52 -3.79 -29.87
C GLU A 2 41.11 -4.22 -31.21
N ASP A 3 40.48 -3.83 -32.31
CA ASP A 3 41.01 -4.05 -33.65
C ASP A 3 41.71 -2.76 -34.07
N GLU A 4 43.03 -2.73 -33.87
CA GLU A 4 43.86 -1.56 -34.13
C GLU A 4 43.88 -1.19 -35.63
N GLU A 5 43.52 -2.11 -36.54
CA GLU A 5 43.47 -1.86 -37.98
C GLU A 5 42.15 -1.21 -38.42
N GLN A 6 41.09 -1.34 -37.64
CA GLN A 6 39.75 -0.80 -37.95
C GLN A 6 39.48 0.51 -37.21
N THR A 7 39.93 1.63 -37.79
CA THR A 7 39.73 2.97 -37.20
C THR A 7 38.58 3.75 -37.85
N LEU A 8 37.91 4.59 -37.05
CA LEU A 8 36.87 5.52 -37.50
C LEU A 8 37.21 6.94 -37.03
N THR A 9 37.23 7.91 -37.96
CA THR A 9 37.43 9.33 -37.62
C THR A 9 36.09 10.06 -37.66
N ILE A 10 35.66 10.60 -36.50
CA ILE A 10 34.45 11.42 -36.38
C ILE A 10 34.87 12.84 -36.01
N LYS A 11 34.39 13.85 -36.76
CA LYS A 11 34.60 15.27 -36.40
C LYS A 11 33.65 15.64 -35.27
N ALA A 12 34.18 16.27 -34.21
CA ALA A 12 33.40 16.77 -33.09
C ALA A 12 34.03 18.05 -32.52
N ASP A 13 33.20 18.99 -32.06
CA ASP A 13 33.64 20.21 -31.37
C ASP A 13 33.75 19.99 -29.85
N TYR A 14 32.93 19.10 -29.29
CA TYR A 14 32.91 18.74 -27.87
C TYR A 14 32.79 17.24 -27.69
N VAL A 15 33.43 16.71 -26.64
CA VAL A 15 33.35 15.31 -26.22
C VAL A 15 32.92 15.27 -24.76
N ILE A 16 31.80 14.58 -24.47
CA ILE A 16 31.27 14.41 -23.11
C ILE A 16 31.26 12.92 -22.80
N SER A 17 31.99 12.52 -21.75
CA SER A 17 31.97 11.15 -21.26
C SER A 17 30.80 10.96 -20.29
N ALA A 18 30.01 9.92 -20.54
CA ALA A 18 28.88 9.52 -19.69
C ALA A 18 28.92 8.01 -19.40
N PHE A 19 30.11 7.46 -19.12
CA PHE A 19 30.31 6.03 -18.85
C PHE A 19 29.79 5.57 -17.48
N GLY A 20 29.25 6.49 -16.68
CA GLY A 20 28.72 6.23 -15.34
C GLY A 20 29.70 6.60 -14.23
N SER A 21 29.38 6.14 -13.02
CA SER A 21 30.14 6.41 -11.80
C SER A 21 30.56 5.11 -11.12
N THR A 22 31.69 5.14 -10.40
CA THR A 22 32.19 3.99 -9.63
C THR A 22 32.76 4.46 -8.28
N LEU A 23 32.98 3.53 -7.35
CA LEU A 23 33.60 3.80 -6.05
C LEU A 23 34.92 3.05 -5.92
N LEU A 24 35.98 3.58 -6.51
CA LEU A 24 37.33 2.98 -6.50
C LEU A 24 38.36 3.82 -5.75
N ASP A 25 37.93 4.94 -5.15
CA ASP A 25 38.79 5.80 -4.35
C ASP A 25 39.27 5.07 -3.08
N LYS A 26 40.58 5.04 -2.88
CA LYS A 26 41.20 4.25 -1.81
C LYS A 26 40.89 4.80 -0.42
N ASP A 27 40.86 6.12 -0.28
CA ASP A 27 40.64 6.79 1.00
C ASP A 27 39.19 6.54 1.46
N VAL A 28 38.23 6.53 0.52
CA VAL A 28 36.83 6.19 0.82
C VAL A 28 36.68 4.72 1.21
N ILE A 29 37.33 3.80 0.49
CA ILE A 29 37.30 2.37 0.82
C ILE A 29 37.92 2.11 2.20
N GLU A 30 39.05 2.75 2.52
CA GLU A 30 39.70 2.64 3.82
C GLU A 30 38.82 3.20 4.95
N ALA A 31 38.14 4.33 4.71
CA ALA A 31 37.22 4.93 5.67
C ALA A 31 36.00 4.05 5.99
N MET A 32 35.61 3.13 5.10
CA MET A 32 34.53 2.16 5.35
C MET A 32 34.97 0.97 6.22
N SER A 33 36.28 0.79 6.49
CA SER A 33 36.77 -0.31 7.33
C SER A 33 36.11 -0.27 8.72
N PRO A 34 35.60 -1.40 9.26
CA PRO A 34 35.79 -2.79 8.82
C PRO A 34 34.64 -3.38 7.98
N VAL A 35 33.88 -2.56 7.25
CA VAL A 35 32.85 -3.04 6.32
C VAL A 35 33.51 -3.78 5.15
N LYS A 36 32.98 -4.97 4.83
CA LYS A 36 33.41 -5.74 3.65
C LYS A 36 32.98 -5.03 2.38
N VAL A 37 33.91 -4.89 1.45
CA VAL A 37 33.64 -4.30 0.13
C VAL A 37 33.84 -5.35 -0.95
N SER A 38 32.98 -5.28 -1.97
CA SER A 38 33.06 -6.11 -3.17
C SER A 38 34.29 -5.75 -4.02
N LYS A 39 34.58 -6.55 -5.05
CA LYS A 39 35.63 -6.25 -6.04
C LYS A 39 35.46 -4.91 -6.77
N ARG A 40 34.25 -4.34 -6.75
CA ARG A 40 33.93 -3.03 -7.36
C ARG A 40 34.05 -1.87 -6.36
N GLY A 41 34.53 -2.13 -5.14
CA GLY A 41 34.68 -1.14 -4.06
C GLY A 41 33.38 -0.79 -3.32
N LEU A 42 32.26 -1.41 -3.68
CA LEU A 42 30.95 -1.18 -3.06
C LEU A 42 30.78 -2.03 -1.79
N PRO A 43 30.21 -1.51 -0.69
CA PRO A 43 29.90 -2.29 0.51
C PRO A 43 29.02 -3.51 0.21
N GLU A 44 29.37 -4.64 0.83
CA GLU A 44 28.55 -5.85 0.79
C GLU A 44 27.38 -5.72 1.77
N VAL A 45 26.16 -5.83 1.24
CA VAL A 45 24.92 -5.72 2.01
C VAL A 45 24.04 -6.96 1.84
N ASP A 46 23.29 -7.31 2.89
CA ASP A 46 22.15 -8.21 2.78
C ASP A 46 20.98 -7.46 2.15
N ARG A 47 20.61 -7.87 0.94
CA ARG A 47 19.57 -7.24 0.11
C ARG A 47 18.17 -7.25 0.75
N THR A 48 17.95 -8.06 1.77
CA THR A 48 16.64 -8.18 2.45
C THR A 48 16.46 -7.12 3.51
N ASN A 49 17.54 -6.69 4.16
CA ASN A 49 17.49 -5.83 5.35
C ASN A 49 18.50 -4.67 5.30
N GLN A 50 19.32 -4.58 4.26
CA GLN A 50 20.35 -3.57 4.04
C GLN A 50 21.41 -3.46 5.14
N THR A 51 21.66 -4.59 5.82
CA THR A 51 22.73 -4.70 6.83
C THR A 51 24.06 -5.06 6.21
N THR A 52 25.16 -4.61 6.81
CA THR A 52 26.53 -5.02 6.44
C THR A 52 27.03 -6.10 7.41
N ASN A 53 28.30 -6.51 7.26
CA ASN A 53 28.97 -7.36 8.26
C ASN A 53 29.21 -6.66 9.61
N VAL A 54 29.10 -5.33 9.67
CA VAL A 54 29.25 -4.55 10.90
C VAL A 54 27.83 -4.26 11.42
N PRO A 55 27.43 -4.79 12.61
CA PRO A 55 26.02 -4.81 13.02
C PRO A 55 25.33 -3.44 13.11
N TRP A 56 26.09 -2.36 13.29
CA TRP A 56 25.58 -0.99 13.41
C TRP A 56 25.72 -0.17 12.12
N VAL A 57 26.21 -0.76 11.04
CA VAL A 57 26.41 -0.10 9.74
C VAL A 57 25.51 -0.72 8.68
N PHE A 58 24.81 0.16 7.97
CA PHE A 58 23.80 -0.16 6.95
C PHE A 58 24.12 0.63 5.68
N ALA A 59 23.75 0.12 4.51
CA ALA A 59 23.97 0.81 3.24
C ALA A 59 22.87 0.48 2.23
N GLY A 60 22.53 1.44 1.37
CA GLY A 60 21.45 1.32 0.38
C GLY A 60 21.61 2.33 -0.74
N GLY A 61 20.90 2.11 -1.86
CA GLY A 61 20.99 2.93 -3.06
C GLY A 61 22.23 2.63 -3.90
N ASP A 62 22.61 3.57 -4.77
CA ASP A 62 23.70 3.42 -5.75
C ASP A 62 25.02 2.94 -5.11
N VAL A 63 25.32 3.44 -3.90
CA VAL A 63 26.54 3.07 -3.16
C VAL A 63 26.57 1.58 -2.79
N ALA A 64 25.41 0.96 -2.53
CA ALA A 64 25.32 -0.46 -2.23
C ALA A 64 25.32 -1.34 -3.50
N GLY A 65 25.26 -0.74 -4.69
CA GLY A 65 25.30 -1.46 -5.97
C GLY A 65 24.11 -2.38 -6.21
N VAL A 66 22.98 -2.11 -5.54
CA VAL A 66 21.74 -2.89 -5.61
C VAL A 66 20.61 -2.15 -6.30
N ALA A 67 20.68 -0.82 -6.37
CA ALA A 67 19.69 0.04 -7.02
C ALA A 67 20.26 0.64 -8.32
N GLU A 68 19.41 0.76 -9.34
CA GLU A 68 19.74 1.44 -10.59
C GLU A 68 18.82 2.65 -10.84
N THR A 69 17.80 2.82 -9.99
CA THR A 69 16.80 3.87 -10.11
C THR A 69 16.58 4.59 -8.77
N ALA A 70 16.12 5.84 -8.85
CA ALA A 70 15.81 6.62 -7.65
C ALA A 70 14.76 5.94 -6.73
N VAL A 71 13.77 5.24 -7.30
CA VAL A 71 12.74 4.55 -6.52
C VAL A 71 13.29 3.35 -5.75
N GLU A 72 14.26 2.63 -6.33
CA GLU A 72 14.96 1.54 -5.65
C GLU A 72 15.83 2.09 -4.52
N SER A 73 16.59 3.16 -4.77
CA SER A 73 17.42 3.81 -3.74
C SER A 73 16.58 4.35 -2.57
N VAL A 74 15.39 4.89 -2.85
CA VAL A 74 14.42 5.27 -1.80
C VAL A 74 13.92 4.05 -1.03
N ASN A 75 13.62 2.95 -1.72
CA ASN A 75 13.16 1.72 -1.08
C ASN A 75 14.26 1.09 -0.20
N ASP A 76 15.52 1.14 -0.62
CA ASP A 76 16.64 0.67 0.21
C ASP A 76 16.75 1.45 1.50
N GLY A 77 16.62 2.79 1.45
CA GLY A 77 16.55 3.62 2.64
C GLY A 77 15.38 3.24 3.54
N LYS A 78 14.21 2.94 2.96
CA LYS A 78 13.03 2.50 3.70
C LYS A 78 13.23 1.15 4.40
N ILE A 79 13.87 0.19 3.74
CA ILE A 79 14.20 -1.13 4.32
C ILE A 79 15.24 -0.95 5.43
N ALA A 80 16.32 -0.21 5.16
CA ALA A 80 17.39 0.06 6.11
C ALA A 80 16.85 0.74 7.38
N ALA A 81 15.90 1.68 7.25
CA ALA A 81 15.29 2.37 8.39
C ALA A 81 14.64 1.39 9.39
N TRP A 82 13.95 0.36 8.90
CA TRP A 82 13.38 -0.66 9.78
C TRP A 82 14.46 -1.51 10.47
N SER A 83 15.52 -1.88 9.75
CA SER A 83 16.64 -2.64 10.31
C SER A 83 17.44 -1.84 11.34
N ILE A 84 17.67 -0.55 11.08
CA ILE A 84 18.28 0.40 12.01
C ILE A 84 17.41 0.52 13.27
N HIS A 85 16.10 0.69 13.11
CA HIS A 85 15.15 0.73 14.23
C HIS A 85 15.26 -0.53 15.09
N LYS A 86 15.20 -1.71 14.46
CA LYS A 86 15.33 -3.00 15.17
C LYS A 86 16.66 -3.13 15.89
N TYR A 87 17.77 -2.74 15.25
CA TYR A 87 19.10 -2.78 15.84
C TYR A 87 19.17 -1.89 17.09
N ILE A 88 18.81 -0.61 16.96
CA ILE A 88 18.84 0.34 18.08
C ILE A 88 17.97 -0.15 19.24
N GLN A 89 16.75 -0.62 18.96
CA GLN A 89 15.85 -1.12 19.99
C GLN A 89 16.40 -2.34 20.73
N SER A 90 17.11 -3.23 20.01
CA SER A 90 17.75 -4.40 20.62
C SER A 90 18.85 -4.02 21.62
N LEU A 91 19.56 -2.90 21.42
CA LEU A 91 20.55 -2.39 22.37
C LEU A 91 19.93 -1.96 23.71
N HIS A 92 18.63 -1.65 23.70
CA HIS A 92 17.85 -1.28 24.88
C HIS A 92 17.00 -2.43 25.43
N GLY A 93 17.18 -3.66 24.92
CA GLY A 93 16.42 -4.83 25.37
C GLY A 93 14.97 -4.87 24.87
N ASN A 94 14.63 -4.05 23.88
CA ASN A 94 13.29 -4.00 23.31
C ASN A 94 13.18 -4.93 22.09
N ASP A 95 12.14 -5.77 22.06
CA ASP A 95 11.78 -6.58 20.89
C ASP A 95 10.65 -5.89 20.11
N VAL A 96 10.94 -5.51 18.87
CA VAL A 96 9.99 -4.87 17.95
C VAL A 96 9.32 -5.86 16.99
N GLY A 97 9.62 -7.15 17.13
CA GLY A 97 9.07 -8.23 16.32
C GLY A 97 9.74 -8.39 14.95
N SER A 98 9.14 -9.26 14.13
CA SER A 98 9.62 -9.57 12.78
C SER A 98 8.86 -8.82 11.68
N THR A 99 7.60 -8.43 11.92
CA THR A 99 6.76 -7.72 10.94
C THR A 99 7.06 -6.23 10.96
N PRO A 100 7.53 -5.63 9.83
CA PRO A 100 7.78 -4.20 9.75
C PRO A 100 6.52 -3.35 9.96
N LYS A 101 6.63 -2.33 10.81
CA LYS A 101 5.56 -1.35 11.11
C LYS A 101 6.06 0.07 10.87
N LEU A 102 6.43 0.37 9.62
CA LEU A 102 6.83 1.72 9.24
C LEU A 102 5.62 2.66 9.27
N PRO A 103 5.77 3.88 9.83
CA PRO A 103 4.66 4.82 9.90
C PRO A 103 4.22 5.28 8.50
N MET A 104 2.96 5.69 8.41
CA MET A 104 2.45 6.40 7.24
C MET A 104 2.96 7.83 7.23
N PHE A 105 2.72 8.54 6.11
CA PHE A 105 2.94 9.97 6.02
C PHE A 105 1.73 10.71 6.60
N TYR A 106 1.97 11.71 7.45
CA TYR A 106 0.95 12.50 8.12
C TYR A 106 1.16 14.00 7.91
N THR A 107 0.07 14.75 7.89
CA THR A 107 0.00 16.20 7.75
C THR A 107 -1.06 16.76 8.70
N PRO A 108 -1.13 18.09 8.93
CA PRO A 108 -2.20 18.68 9.72
C PRO A 108 -3.63 18.44 9.18
N ILE A 109 -3.78 18.00 7.91
CA ILE A 109 -5.09 17.65 7.35
C ILE A 109 -5.64 16.39 8.01
N ASP A 110 -4.77 15.46 8.44
CA ASP A 110 -5.18 14.21 9.09
C ASP A 110 -5.75 14.45 10.51
N GLU A 111 -5.58 15.65 11.08
CA GLU A 111 -6.13 16.06 12.37
C GLU A 111 -7.52 16.71 12.27
N VAL A 112 -8.05 16.91 11.06
CA VAL A 112 -9.37 17.53 10.85
C VAL A 112 -10.46 16.60 11.39
N ASP A 113 -11.24 17.11 12.35
CA ASP A 113 -12.41 16.41 12.87
C ASP A 113 -13.54 16.41 11.81
N ILE A 114 -13.91 15.21 11.37
CA ILE A 114 -15.00 14.97 10.41
C ILE A 114 -16.21 14.29 11.05
N SER A 115 -16.27 14.23 12.39
CA SER A 115 -17.39 13.64 13.11
C SER A 115 -18.67 14.48 13.00
N VAL A 116 -19.82 13.83 13.19
CA VAL A 116 -21.13 14.49 13.16
C VAL A 116 -22.10 13.84 14.13
N GLU A 117 -22.98 14.65 14.73
CA GLU A 117 -24.12 14.16 15.53
C GLU A 117 -25.43 14.43 14.79
N MET A 118 -26.24 13.39 14.60
CA MET A 118 -27.55 13.48 13.95
C MET A 118 -28.56 12.63 14.70
N CYS A 119 -29.71 13.21 15.03
CA CYS A 119 -30.79 12.53 15.77
C CYS A 119 -30.32 11.89 17.10
N GLY A 120 -29.35 12.52 17.79
CA GLY A 120 -28.77 12.01 19.04
C GLY A 120 -27.80 10.83 18.87
N VAL A 121 -27.44 10.49 17.63
CA VAL A 121 -26.43 9.47 17.31
C VAL A 121 -25.16 10.17 16.81
N LYS A 122 -24.02 9.81 17.41
CA LYS A 122 -22.70 10.29 16.99
C LYS A 122 -22.10 9.35 15.96
N PHE A 123 -21.53 9.92 14.90
CA PHE A 123 -20.82 9.22 13.83
C PHE A 123 -19.39 9.73 13.74
N GLU A 124 -18.42 8.81 13.63
CA GLU A 124 -16.98 9.15 13.51
C GLU A 124 -16.67 9.91 12.21
N ASN A 125 -17.48 9.70 11.18
CA ASN A 125 -17.46 10.41 9.91
C ASN A 125 -18.86 10.36 9.27
N PRO A 126 -19.19 11.20 8.26
CA PRO A 126 -20.54 11.26 7.71
C PRO A 126 -20.80 10.20 6.64
N PHE A 127 -19.88 9.25 6.41
CA PHE A 127 -19.96 8.30 5.31
C PHE A 127 -20.50 6.95 5.78
N GLY A 128 -21.52 6.45 5.07
CA GLY A 128 -22.11 5.16 5.36
C GLY A 128 -22.59 4.41 4.12
N LEU A 129 -22.76 3.10 4.27
CA LEU A 129 -23.29 2.25 3.21
C LEU A 129 -24.82 2.24 3.22
N ALA A 130 -25.43 2.57 2.08
CA ALA A 130 -26.86 2.50 1.88
C ALA A 130 -27.38 1.05 1.87
N SER A 131 -28.69 0.87 2.12
CA SER A 131 -29.38 -0.42 1.97
C SER A 131 -29.42 -0.84 0.50
N ALA A 132 -28.43 -1.61 0.07
CA ALA A 132 -28.11 -1.83 -1.33
C ALA A 132 -27.22 -3.09 -1.52
N PRO A 133 -26.80 -3.46 -2.74
CA PRO A 133 -25.92 -4.60 -2.96
C PRO A 133 -24.62 -4.62 -2.12
N PRO A 134 -23.95 -3.49 -1.80
CA PRO A 134 -22.76 -3.48 -0.93
C PRO A 134 -22.98 -3.97 0.51
N VAL A 135 -24.24 -4.11 0.95
CA VAL A 135 -24.62 -4.58 2.29
C VAL A 135 -25.48 -5.85 2.20
N THR A 136 -25.22 -6.70 1.21
CA THR A 136 -25.98 -7.95 0.98
C THR A 136 -25.80 -8.99 2.10
N SER A 137 -24.73 -8.91 2.90
CA SER A 137 -24.45 -9.85 4.00
C SER A 137 -23.77 -9.19 5.19
N GLY A 138 -23.91 -9.80 6.37
CA GLY A 138 -23.21 -9.38 7.60
C GLY A 138 -21.68 -9.28 7.45
N PRO A 139 -21.00 -10.27 6.84
CA PRO A 139 -19.56 -10.17 6.58
C PRO A 139 -19.13 -9.00 5.68
N MET A 140 -19.98 -8.54 4.75
CA MET A 140 -19.71 -7.33 3.97
C MET A 140 -19.78 -6.08 4.85
N CYS A 141 -20.79 -6.01 5.72
CA CYS A 141 -20.94 -4.92 6.69
C CYS A 141 -19.76 -4.87 7.66
N ARG A 142 -19.30 -6.02 8.16
CA ARG A 142 -18.11 -6.12 9.03
C ARG A 142 -16.87 -5.53 8.36
N ARG A 143 -16.59 -5.96 7.12
CA ARG A 143 -15.46 -5.41 6.35
C ARG A 143 -15.59 -3.92 6.08
N ALA A 144 -16.80 -3.39 5.92
CA ALA A 144 -17.00 -1.95 5.77
C ALA A 144 -16.54 -1.19 7.02
N PHE A 145 -16.92 -1.65 8.22
CA PHE A 145 -16.44 -1.06 9.46
C PHE A 145 -14.91 -1.20 9.62
N GLU A 146 -14.33 -2.35 9.26
CA GLU A 146 -12.87 -2.55 9.25
C GLU A 146 -12.12 -1.58 8.30
N GLN A 147 -12.81 -1.05 7.28
CA GLN A 147 -12.28 -0.04 6.36
C GLN A 147 -12.60 1.40 6.80
N GLY A 148 -13.22 1.61 7.96
CA GLY A 148 -13.49 2.94 8.53
C GLY A 148 -14.80 3.60 8.14
N TRP A 149 -15.76 2.87 7.53
CA TRP A 149 -17.11 3.41 7.32
C TRP A 149 -17.81 3.61 8.67
N ALA A 150 -18.36 4.81 8.93
CA ALA A 150 -18.96 5.11 10.24
C ALA A 150 -20.29 4.39 10.48
N PHE A 151 -21.06 4.13 9.42
CA PHE A 151 -22.34 3.43 9.54
C PHE A 151 -22.68 2.59 8.31
N VAL A 152 -23.59 1.64 8.49
CA VAL A 152 -24.17 0.84 7.41
C VAL A 152 -25.67 0.69 7.66
N LEU A 153 -26.44 0.64 6.59
CA LEU A 153 -27.79 0.10 6.63
C LEU A 153 -27.73 -1.37 6.25
N THR A 154 -28.44 -2.23 6.95
CA THR A 154 -28.65 -3.60 6.47
C THR A 154 -29.43 -3.55 5.15
N LYS A 155 -29.21 -4.50 4.25
CA LYS A 155 -30.13 -4.71 3.13
C LYS A 155 -31.54 -4.88 3.70
N THR A 156 -32.51 -4.17 3.14
CA THR A 156 -33.91 -4.20 3.58
C THR A 156 -34.37 -5.64 3.73
N PHE A 157 -34.90 -6.01 4.89
CA PHE A 157 -35.38 -7.37 5.17
C PHE A 157 -36.80 -7.33 5.73
N SER A 158 -37.51 -8.45 5.58
CA SER A 158 -38.92 -8.58 5.94
C SER A 158 -39.14 -9.76 6.89
N LEU A 159 -40.39 -9.91 7.34
CA LEU A 159 -40.83 -11.10 8.07
C LEU A 159 -40.85 -12.32 7.14
N ASP A 160 -40.80 -13.52 7.73
CA ASP A 160 -40.71 -14.77 6.97
C ASP A 160 -41.88 -14.99 5.99
N LYS A 161 -43.07 -14.42 6.26
CA LYS A 161 -44.24 -14.47 5.37
C LYS A 161 -44.07 -13.67 4.07
N ASP A 162 -43.13 -12.73 4.06
CA ASP A 162 -42.87 -11.78 2.97
C ASP A 162 -41.49 -12.04 2.33
N LEU A 163 -41.01 -13.29 2.41
CA LEU A 163 -39.77 -13.71 1.75
C LEU A 163 -39.90 -13.60 0.23
N VAL A 164 -38.81 -13.20 -0.41
CA VAL A 164 -38.75 -12.95 -1.85
C VAL A 164 -37.63 -13.77 -2.48
N THR A 165 -37.74 -13.99 -3.79
CA THR A 165 -36.68 -14.58 -4.62
C THR A 165 -36.36 -13.61 -5.75
N HIS A 166 -35.08 -13.29 -5.93
CA HIS A 166 -34.62 -12.43 -7.00
C HIS A 166 -34.72 -13.10 -8.38
N VAL A 167 -34.92 -12.28 -9.40
CA VAL A 167 -34.72 -12.68 -10.81
C VAL A 167 -33.28 -12.39 -11.26
N SER A 168 -32.87 -12.98 -12.39
CA SER A 168 -31.57 -12.72 -13.01
C SER A 168 -31.74 -12.69 -14.54
N PRO A 169 -31.18 -11.69 -15.26
CA PRO A 169 -30.33 -10.58 -14.78
C PRO A 169 -31.13 -9.48 -14.05
N ARG A 170 -30.49 -8.73 -13.15
CA ARG A 170 -31.19 -7.74 -12.30
C ARG A 170 -30.46 -6.44 -11.97
N ILE A 171 -29.16 -6.34 -12.24
CA ILE A 171 -28.38 -5.11 -12.10
C ILE A 171 -27.64 -4.91 -13.41
N VAL A 172 -27.82 -3.76 -14.05
CA VAL A 172 -27.20 -3.43 -15.33
C VAL A 172 -26.54 -2.06 -15.27
N ARG A 173 -25.49 -1.89 -16.07
CA ARG A 173 -24.88 -0.57 -16.31
C ARG A 173 -25.89 0.39 -16.93
N GLY A 174 -25.75 1.67 -16.63
CA GLY A 174 -26.52 2.72 -17.27
C GLY A 174 -26.06 3.03 -18.69
N SER A 175 -26.97 3.62 -19.47
CA SER A 175 -26.71 4.18 -20.80
C SER A 175 -26.59 5.71 -20.79
N THR A 176 -26.58 6.33 -19.61
CA THR A 176 -26.62 7.79 -19.42
C THR A 176 -25.37 8.52 -19.90
N SER A 177 -24.27 7.81 -20.17
CA SER A 177 -22.97 8.37 -20.55
C SER A 177 -22.39 7.72 -21.82
N GLY A 178 -23.26 7.16 -22.67
CA GLY A 178 -22.83 6.48 -23.90
C GLY A 178 -22.11 5.14 -23.65
N PRO A 179 -21.40 4.61 -24.65
CA PRO A 179 -20.81 3.26 -24.62
C PRO A 179 -19.48 3.19 -23.84
N ILE A 180 -19.44 3.71 -22.61
CA ILE A 180 -18.23 3.74 -21.75
C ILE A 180 -18.23 2.54 -20.79
N PHE A 181 -17.42 1.54 -21.06
CA PHE A 181 -17.31 0.33 -20.23
C PHE A 181 -16.15 0.41 -19.21
N GLY A 182 -16.20 -0.43 -18.17
CA GLY A 182 -15.17 -0.47 -17.13
C GLY A 182 -15.41 0.53 -15.99
N PRO A 183 -14.39 1.26 -15.51
CA PRO A 183 -14.51 2.14 -14.35
C PRO A 183 -15.47 3.32 -14.59
N ASN A 184 -15.87 3.98 -13.50
CA ASN A 184 -16.63 5.24 -13.52
C ASN A 184 -17.93 5.18 -14.33
N GLN A 185 -18.73 4.14 -14.08
CA GLN A 185 -20.06 4.02 -14.66
C GLN A 185 -20.96 5.18 -14.23
N GLY A 186 -21.53 5.89 -15.21
CA GLY A 186 -22.35 7.08 -14.95
C GLY A 186 -23.65 6.78 -14.19
N SER A 187 -24.16 5.54 -14.29
CA SER A 187 -25.28 5.06 -13.48
C SER A 187 -25.38 3.53 -13.51
N PHE A 188 -26.24 2.98 -12.65
CA PHE A 188 -26.71 1.61 -12.68
C PHE A 188 -28.24 1.60 -12.60
N LEU A 189 -28.87 0.62 -13.24
CA LEU A 189 -30.28 0.32 -13.10
C LEU A 189 -30.45 -1.04 -12.44
N ASN A 190 -31.41 -1.17 -11.54
CA ASN A 190 -31.72 -2.43 -10.89
C ASN A 190 -33.22 -2.73 -10.86
N ILE A 191 -33.54 -4.02 -10.91
CA ILE A 191 -34.84 -4.60 -10.59
C ILE A 191 -34.69 -5.58 -9.42
N GLU A 192 -33.75 -5.27 -8.51
CA GLU A 192 -33.50 -6.08 -7.32
C GLU A 192 -34.62 -5.84 -6.29
N LEU A 193 -34.95 -6.88 -5.53
CA LEU A 193 -35.93 -6.83 -4.45
C LEU A 193 -35.24 -6.49 -3.10
N ILE A 194 -35.97 -6.68 -2.01
CA ILE A 194 -35.42 -6.75 -0.65
C ILE A 194 -34.54 -8.01 -0.47
N SER A 195 -33.89 -8.16 0.69
CA SER A 195 -33.01 -9.28 0.99
C SER A 195 -33.72 -10.64 0.88
N GLU A 196 -33.05 -11.61 0.25
CA GLU A 196 -33.46 -13.02 0.29
C GLU A 196 -33.10 -13.71 1.63
N LYS A 197 -32.42 -12.99 2.56
CA LYS A 197 -32.05 -13.52 3.88
C LYS A 197 -33.12 -13.16 4.91
N SER A 198 -33.40 -14.09 5.81
CA SER A 198 -34.46 -13.95 6.83
C SER A 198 -34.18 -12.84 7.84
N ALA A 199 -35.23 -12.37 8.51
CA ALA A 199 -35.09 -11.45 9.64
C ALA A 199 -34.20 -12.03 10.75
N ALA A 200 -34.28 -13.34 11.02
CA ALA A 200 -33.45 -14.01 12.02
C ALA A 200 -31.95 -13.87 11.70
N TYR A 201 -31.56 -14.04 10.43
CA TYR A 201 -30.19 -13.81 9.99
C TYR A 201 -29.74 -12.36 10.26
N TRP A 202 -30.54 -11.39 9.84
CA TRP A 202 -30.18 -9.97 9.97
C TRP A 202 -30.10 -9.51 11.42
N LEU A 203 -31.04 -9.94 12.27
CA LEU A 203 -31.02 -9.62 13.69
C LEU A 203 -29.78 -10.18 14.39
N GLN A 204 -29.35 -11.40 14.02
CA GLN A 204 -28.11 -11.98 14.53
C GLN A 204 -26.88 -11.19 14.05
N CYS A 205 -26.80 -10.85 12.76
CA CYS A 205 -25.71 -10.02 12.25
C CYS A 205 -25.65 -8.64 12.89
N ILE A 206 -26.79 -7.97 13.10
CA ILE A 206 -26.85 -6.67 13.79
C ILE A 206 -26.28 -6.80 15.21
N ARG A 207 -26.66 -7.87 15.95
CA ARG A 207 -26.12 -8.13 17.29
C ARG A 207 -24.59 -8.29 17.25
N GLU A 208 -24.07 -9.08 16.31
CA GLU A 208 -22.63 -9.34 16.15
C GLU A 208 -21.82 -8.13 15.66
N LEU A 209 -22.45 -7.18 14.96
CA LEU A 209 -21.80 -5.96 14.47
C LEU A 209 -21.77 -4.85 15.53
N LYS A 210 -22.60 -4.95 16.57
CA LYS A 210 -22.70 -3.96 17.65
C LYS A 210 -21.94 -4.36 18.92
N GLN A 211 -21.42 -5.59 18.98
CA GLN A 211 -20.50 -6.06 20.02
C GLN A 211 -19.07 -5.65 19.69
#